data_AF-A0A917J9P8-F1
#
_entry.id   AF-A0A917J9P8-F1
#
_cell.length_a   1.000
_cell.length_b   1.000
_cell.length_c   1.000
_cell.angle_alpha   90.00
_cell.angle_beta   90.00
_cell.angle_gamma   90.00
#
_symmetry.space_group_name_H-M   'P 1'
#
loop_
_entity.id
_entity.type
_entity.pdbx_description
1 polymer ?
#
loop_
_entity_poly.entity_id
_entity_poly.type
_entity_poly.pdbx_seq_one_letter_code
_entity_poly.pdbx_strand_id
1 'polypeptide(L)' 'MAKYVEFRRGNRRLFINPELVTGFSTSATNQLETVIYTGEKDKFYAVEHDIDTVKKLLESVNN' A
#
# COMPACT_ATOMS: atom_id res chain seq x y z
N MET A 1 11.63 15.99 3.56
CA MET A 1 12.01 14.68 4.16
C MET A 1 10.96 13.69 3.67
N ALA A 2 11.34 12.65 2.91
CA ALA A 2 10.35 11.73 2.32
C ALA A 2 9.84 10.77 3.41
N LYS A 3 8.51 10.69 3.59
CA LYS A 3 7.87 9.75 4.51
C LYS A 3 7.58 8.45 3.74
N TYR A 4 7.81 7.28 4.34
CA TYR A 4 7.53 5.98 3.74
C TYR A 4 6.74 5.09 4.70
N VAL A 5 5.82 4.28 4.16
CA VAL A 5 5.08 3.23 4.89
C VAL A 5 5.72 1.87 4.58
N GLU A 6 6.05 1.10 5.62
CA GLU A 6 6.48 -0.29 5.47
C GLU A 6 5.26 -1.22 5.42
N PHE A 7 5.19 -2.02 4.36
CA PHE A 7 4.24 -3.12 4.19
C PHE A 7 4.96 -4.45 4.13
N ARG A 8 4.26 -5.54 4.46
CA ARG A 8 4.78 -6.91 4.33
C ARG A 8 4.06 -7.66 3.20
N ARG A 9 4.82 -8.47 2.48
CA ARG A 9 4.34 -9.49 1.53
C ARG A 9 5.23 -10.73 1.67
N GLY A 10 4.77 -11.71 2.42
CA GLY A 10 5.55 -12.86 2.87
C GLY A 10 6.80 -12.41 3.64
N ASN A 11 7.97 -12.92 3.23
CA ASN A 11 9.26 -12.50 3.79
C ASN A 11 9.82 -11.20 3.19
N ARG A 12 9.09 -10.53 2.29
CA ARG A 12 9.55 -9.28 1.67
C ARG A 12 8.90 -8.09 2.35
N ARG A 13 9.73 -7.08 2.65
CA ARG A 13 9.28 -5.76 3.11
C ARG A 13 9.20 -4.83 1.91
N LEU A 14 8.12 -4.08 1.82
CA LEU A 14 7.86 -3.11 0.78
C LEU A 14 7.78 -1.73 1.41
N PHE A 15 8.52 -0.76 0.91
CA PHE A 15 8.47 0.62 1.38
C PHE A 15 7.78 1.45 0.30
N ILE A 16 6.62 2.02 0.62
CA ILE A 16 5.82 2.78 -0.32
C ILE A 16 5.77 4.23 0.17
N ASN A 17 6.02 5.18 -0.74
CA ASN A 17 5.78 6.58 -0.44
C ASN A 17 4.26 6.86 -0.59
N PRO A 18 3.53 7.21 0.48
CA PRO A 18 2.10 7.49 0.43
C PRO A 18 1.75 8.68 -0.47
N GLU A 19 2.66 9.64 -0.65
CA GLU A 19 2.45 10.79 -1.56
C GLU A 19 2.34 10.35 -3.03
N LEU A 20 2.89 9.17 -3.36
CA LEU A 20 2.84 8.60 -4.70
C LEU A 20 1.66 7.66 -4.89
N VAL A 21 0.90 7.35 -3.84
CA VAL A 21 -0.24 6.44 -3.93
C VAL A 21 -1.41 7.14 -4.61
N THR A 22 -1.88 6.59 -5.72
CA THR A 22 -3.01 7.12 -6.49
C THR A 22 -4.31 6.36 -6.20
N GLY A 23 -4.22 5.16 -5.63
CA GLY A 23 -5.38 4.37 -5.23
C GLY A 23 -4.98 3.01 -4.64
N PHE A 24 -5.97 2.23 -4.24
CA PHE A 24 -5.79 0.85 -3.76
C PHE A 24 -7.04 0.01 -4.07
N SER A 25 -6.88 -1.32 -4.17
CA SER A 25 -7.95 -2.29 -4.42
C SER A 25 -7.67 -3.59 -3.68
N THR A 26 -8.70 -4.31 -3.26
CA THR A 26 -8.57 -5.65 -2.65
C THR A 26 -8.84 -6.74 -3.67
N SER A 27 -8.06 -7.81 -3.59
CA SER A 27 -8.31 -8.99 -4.40
C SER A 27 -9.48 -9.78 -3.81
N ALA A 28 -10.51 -10.08 -4.62
CA ALA A 28 -11.72 -10.77 -4.17
C ALA A 28 -11.45 -12.21 -3.67
N THR A 29 -10.33 -12.80 -4.09
CA THR A 29 -9.90 -14.15 -3.73
C THR A 29 -9.23 -14.25 -2.37
N ASN A 30 -8.74 -13.14 -1.81
CA ASN A 30 -8.07 -13.13 -0.51
C ASN A 30 -8.30 -11.76 0.16
N GLN A 31 -9.18 -11.70 1.15
CA GLN A 31 -9.56 -10.45 1.83
C GLN A 31 -8.38 -9.74 2.54
N LEU A 32 -7.26 -10.45 2.68
CA LEU A 32 -6.01 -9.97 3.25
C LEU A 32 -4.99 -9.50 2.21
N GLU A 33 -5.30 -9.52 0.91
CA GLU A 33 -4.41 -9.01 -0.14
C GLU A 33 -4.96 -7.71 -0.72
N THR A 34 -4.23 -6.62 -0.49
CA THR A 34 -4.52 -5.29 -1.05
C THR A 34 -3.44 -4.93 -2.05
N VAL A 35 -3.85 -4.46 -3.23
CA VAL A 35 -2.98 -3.90 -4.25
C VAL A 35 -3.00 -2.39 -4.14
N ILE A 36 -1.84 -1.78 -3.96
CA ILE A 36 -1.64 -0.34 -3.89
C ILE A 36 -1.13 0.16 -5.23
N TYR A 37 -1.81 1.12 -5.84
CA TYR A 37 -1.43 1.76 -7.09
C TYR A 37 -0.62 3.02 -6.80
N THR A 38 0.49 3.20 -7.51
CA THR A 38 1.34 4.39 -7.39
C THR A 38 1.47 5.13 -8.72
N GLY A 39 1.60 6.45 -8.68
CA GLY A 39 1.78 7.32 -9.85
C GLY A 39 3.16 7.22 -10.50
N GLU A 40 4.09 6.46 -9.92
CA GLU A 40 5.37 6.15 -10.55
C GLU A 40 5.19 5.04 -11.60
N LYS A 41 5.14 5.42 -12.89
CA LYS A 41 5.23 4.51 -14.06
C LYS A 41 4.47 3.18 -13.88
N ASP A 42 3.14 3.24 -13.74
CA ASP A 42 2.26 2.06 -13.68
C ASP A 42 2.70 0.99 -12.66
N LYS A 43 3.39 1.38 -11.59
CA LYS A 43 3.78 0.44 -10.54
C LYS A 43 2.62 0.24 -9.58
N PHE A 44 2.27 -1.03 -9.38
CA PHE A 44 1.38 -1.49 -8.33
C PHE A 44 2.10 -2.45 -7.40
N TYR A 45 1.79 -2.38 -6.11
CA TYR A 45 2.37 -3.20 -5.07
C TYR A 45 1.27 -4.03 -4.40
N ALA A 46 1.35 -5.35 -4.54
CA ALA A 46 0.51 -6.25 -3.74
C ALA A 46 1.09 -6.36 -2.33
N VAL A 47 0.27 -6.12 -1.31
CA VAL A 47 0.61 -6.20 0.11
C VAL A 47 -0.39 -7.10 0.82
N GLU A 48 0.07 -7.84 1.83
CA GLU A 48 -0.78 -8.77 2.59
C GLU A 48 -1.40 -8.04 3.80
N HIS A 49 -2.23 -7.04 3.51
CA HIS A 49 -3.03 -6.33 4.52
C HIS A 49 -4.46 -6.14 4.02
N ASP A 50 -5.40 -6.01 4.95
CA ASP A 50 -6.74 -5.55 4.65
C ASP A 50 -6.73 -4.07 4.21
N ILE A 51 -7.75 -3.69 3.45
CA ILE A 51 -7.88 -2.33 2.90
C ILE A 51 -8.01 -1.25 3.95
N ASP A 52 -8.66 -1.51 5.08
CA ASP A 52 -8.85 -0.55 6.17
C ASP A 52 -7.51 -0.24 6.86
N THR A 53 -6.66 -1.26 7.05
CA THR A 53 -5.30 -1.08 7.58
C THR A 53 -4.43 -0.28 6.62
N VAL A 54 -4.46 -0.61 5.32
CA VAL A 54 -3.70 0.16 4.31
C VAL A 54 -4.16 1.61 4.29
N LYS A 55 -5.48 1.85 4.30
CA LYS A 55 -6.06 3.18 4.32
C LYS A 55 -5.61 4.00 5.53
N LYS A 56 -5.71 3.42 6.75
CA LYS A 56 -5.27 4.09 7.99
C LYS A 56 -3.78 4.44 7.97
N LEU A 57 -2.93 3.55 7.46
CA LEU A 57 -1.50 3.79 7.35
C LEU A 57 -1.20 4.95 6.40
N LEU A 58 -1.88 5.02 5.25
CA LEU A 58 -1.71 6.10 4.28
C LEU A 58 -2.23 7.44 4.83
N GLU A 59 -3.39 7.44 5.48
CA GLU A 59 -3.97 8.64 6.12
C GLU A 59 -3.07 9.19 7.23
N SER A 60 -2.43 8.32 8.02
CA SER A 60 -1.52 8.72 9.09
C SER A 60 -0.27 9.44 8.59
N VAL A 61 0.13 9.25 7.33
CA VAL A 61 1.35 9.85 6.79
C VAL A 61 1.09 11.15 6.02
N ASN A 62 -0.12 11.29 5.45
CA ASN A 62 -0.58 12.52 4.78
C ASN A 62 -0.96 13.65 5.76
N ASN A 63 -1.17 13.33 7.04
CA ASN A 63 -1.21 14.32 8.14
C ASN A 63 0.21 14.64 8.67
#